data_AF-A0A9J5XKL3-F1
#
_entry.id   AF-A0A9J5XKL3-F1
#
_cell.length_a   1.000
_cell.length_b   1.000
_cell.length_c   1.000
_cell.angle_alpha   90.00
_cell.angle_beta   90.00
_cell.angle_gamma   90.00
#
_symmetry.space_group_name_H-M   'P 1'
#
loop_
_entity.id
_entity.type
_entity.pdbx_description
1 polymer ?
#
loop_
_entity_poly.entity_id
_entity_poly.type
_entity_poly.pdbx_seq_one_letter_code
_entity_poly.pdbx_strand_id
1 'polypeptide(L)'
;MSVSLSSSVVNCNSLRKLSLSHVRLDENMIQTLLNSCPLIASFILMYCSGNLRKIKSDSLKVLKIHHLFGIGEIDAPNLVSLDYMGNQIPELKIARESTQLEYSKIYVECINNLNAAWFCRLRKFLSNLSSWSQVTLYFINCGEINMTDLQMDHIGSTPHVDILNVNILWKNQTMECPTYVDALLWSCHPKRLNLHSNIKTITRFINRLMYMKSLSHSTSHGSTLWHCQLKEIKAFDGENQSLQLRSWELAKRIVMEGKEKVHFLLDW
;
A
#
# COMPACT_ATOMS: atom_id res chain seq x y z
N MET A 1 -6.53 30.51 -15.81
CA MET A 1 -7.86 30.69 -16.41
C MET A 1 -8.77 29.62 -15.84
N SER A 2 -9.84 30.01 -15.14
CA SER A 2 -10.90 29.09 -14.69
C SER A 2 -11.80 28.78 -15.88
N VAL A 3 -11.79 27.54 -16.34
CA VAL A 3 -12.74 27.09 -17.37
C VAL A 3 -14.05 26.79 -16.63
N SER A 4 -15.03 27.68 -16.74
CA SER A 4 -16.40 27.42 -16.32
C SER A 4 -17.10 26.61 -17.41
N LEU A 5 -17.45 25.36 -17.11
CA LEU A 5 -18.29 24.52 -17.97
C LEU A 5 -19.71 25.11 -17.95
N SER A 6 -20.15 25.65 -19.09
CA SER A 6 -21.52 26.17 -19.28
C SER A 6 -22.55 25.03 -19.20
N SER A 7 -23.71 25.31 -18.59
CA SER A 7 -24.79 24.38 -18.23
C SER A 7 -25.61 23.79 -19.39
N SER A 8 -25.05 23.67 -20.59
CA SER A 8 -25.63 22.81 -21.63
C SER A 8 -25.19 21.38 -21.33
N VAL A 9 -26.13 20.47 -21.06
CA VAL A 9 -25.86 19.04 -20.85
C VAL A 9 -25.38 18.43 -22.17
N VAL A 10 -24.09 18.62 -22.47
CA VAL A 10 -23.42 17.95 -23.58
C VAL A 10 -23.11 16.54 -23.08
N ASN A 11 -24.04 15.62 -23.33
CA ASN A 11 -23.81 14.20 -23.09
C ASN A 11 -22.82 13.67 -24.12
N CYS A 12 -21.55 13.60 -23.72
CA CYS A 12 -20.45 13.11 -24.55
C CYS A 12 -20.45 11.58 -24.52
N ASN A 13 -21.39 10.98 -25.25
CA ASN A 13 -21.68 9.54 -25.25
C ASN A 13 -20.64 8.69 -26.02
N SER A 14 -19.54 9.28 -26.47
CA SER A 14 -18.48 8.56 -27.18
C SER A 14 -17.15 8.56 -26.43
N LEU A 15 -17.00 9.43 -25.43
CA LEU A 15 -15.75 9.55 -24.69
C LEU A 15 -15.58 8.34 -23.78
N ARG A 16 -14.53 7.54 -24.05
CA ARG A 16 -14.22 6.31 -23.29
C ARG A 16 -13.00 6.44 -22.39
N LYS A 17 -12.09 7.35 -22.74
CA LYS A 17 -10.83 7.56 -22.04
C LYS A 17 -10.63 9.04 -21.83
N LEU A 18 -10.27 9.43 -20.62
CA LEU A 18 -9.96 10.82 -20.28
C LEU A 18 -8.69 10.86 -19.43
N SER A 19 -7.79 11.77 -19.78
CA SER A 19 -6.58 12.05 -19.02
C SER A 19 -6.51 13.53 -18.73
N LEU A 20 -6.39 13.89 -17.45
CA LEU A 20 -6.21 15.26 -16.99
C LEU A 20 -4.84 15.34 -16.31
N SER A 21 -4.07 16.36 -16.66
CA SER A 21 -2.76 16.59 -16.07
C SER A 21 -2.55 18.05 -15.71
N HIS A 22 -2.01 18.32 -14.52
CA HIS A 22 -1.77 19.67 -14.02
C HIS A 22 -3.03 20.56 -13.98
N VAL A 23 -4.19 19.95 -13.74
CA VAL A 23 -5.49 20.66 -13.68
C VAL A 23 -5.91 20.84 -12.23
N ARG A 24 -6.48 22.01 -11.90
CA ARG A 24 -7.19 22.23 -10.64
C ARG A 24 -8.63 21.72 -10.77
N LEU A 25 -8.99 20.75 -9.94
CA LEU A 25 -10.25 20.04 -9.95
C LEU A 25 -10.93 20.18 -8.59
N ASP A 26 -12.22 20.46 -8.59
CA ASP A 26 -13.08 20.25 -7.43
C ASP A 26 -14.03 19.08 -7.68
N GLU A 27 -14.72 18.66 -6.62
CA GLU A 27 -15.63 17.52 -6.66
C GLU A 27 -16.79 17.74 -7.64
N ASN A 28 -17.32 18.97 -7.74
CA ASN A 28 -18.41 19.27 -8.66
C ASN A 28 -17.96 19.13 -10.12
N MET A 29 -16.77 19.66 -10.46
CA MET A 29 -16.22 19.53 -11.81
C MET A 29 -16.07 18.06 -12.22
N ILE A 30 -15.55 17.20 -11.33
CA ILE A 30 -15.37 15.77 -11.61
C ILE A 30 -16.71 15.06 -11.74
N GLN A 31 -17.66 15.32 -10.85
CA GLN A 31 -18.99 14.70 -10.92
C GLN A 31 -19.74 15.15 -12.18
N THR A 32 -19.73 16.44 -12.50
CA THR A 32 -20.31 16.95 -13.76
C THR A 32 -19.67 16.28 -14.97
N LEU A 33 -18.35 16.13 -14.99
CA LEU A 33 -17.62 15.49 -16.09
C LEU A 33 -17.99 14.02 -16.27
N LEU A 34 -17.98 13.25 -15.17
CA LEU A 34 -18.33 11.82 -15.19
C LEU A 34 -19.81 11.60 -15.54
N ASN A 35 -20.70 12.48 -15.08
CA ASN A 35 -22.13 12.44 -15.43
C ASN A 35 -22.38 12.81 -16.90
N SER A 36 -21.62 13.78 -17.43
CA SER A 36 -21.74 14.20 -18.83
C SER A 36 -21.12 13.18 -19.79
N CYS A 37 -20.24 12.31 -19.30
CA CYS A 37 -19.53 11.32 -20.10
C CYS A 37 -19.74 9.91 -19.51
N PRO A 38 -20.96 9.35 -19.57
CA PRO A 38 -21.31 8.13 -18.85
C PRO A 38 -20.54 6.88 -19.32
N LEU A 39 -19.90 6.92 -20.50
CA LEU A 39 -19.14 5.80 -21.06
C LEU A 39 -17.63 5.84 -20.78
N ILE A 40 -17.15 6.77 -19.93
CA ILE A 40 -15.74 6.79 -19.52
C ILE A 40 -15.41 5.49 -18.79
N ALA A 41 -14.61 4.65 -19.44
CA ALA A 41 -14.10 3.41 -18.89
C ALA A 41 -12.67 3.55 -18.35
N SER A 42 -11.94 4.60 -18.76
CA SER A 42 -10.58 4.87 -18.30
C SER A 42 -10.41 6.33 -17.91
N PHE A 43 -10.00 6.57 -16.67
CA PHE A 43 -9.79 7.92 -16.15
C PHE A 43 -8.41 8.04 -15.50
N ILE A 44 -7.64 9.02 -15.97
CA ILE A 44 -6.25 9.26 -15.57
C ILE A 44 -6.14 10.69 -15.01
N LEU A 45 -5.63 10.81 -13.79
CA LEU A 45 -5.38 12.08 -13.10
C LEU A 45 -3.89 12.14 -12.73
N MET A 46 -3.16 13.14 -13.24
CA MET A 46 -1.73 13.30 -13.02
C MET A 46 -1.40 14.71 -12.53
N TYR A 47 -0.84 14.86 -11.34
CA TYR A 47 -0.48 16.17 -10.78
C TYR A 47 -1.67 17.16 -10.71
N CYS A 48 -2.86 16.64 -10.50
CA CYS A 48 -4.05 17.46 -10.31
C CYS A 48 -4.10 18.01 -8.87
N SER A 49 -4.70 19.18 -8.70
CA SER A 49 -4.83 19.85 -7.39
C SER A 49 -6.28 20.20 -7.09
N GLY A 50 -6.60 20.48 -5.83
CA GLY A 50 -7.94 20.87 -5.39
C GLY A 50 -8.52 19.91 -4.35
N ASN A 51 -9.80 20.08 -4.01
CA ASN A 51 -10.45 19.35 -2.91
C ASN A 51 -11.30 18.20 -3.47
N LEU A 52 -10.69 17.29 -4.22
CA LEU A 52 -11.37 16.11 -4.75
C LEU A 52 -11.40 15.02 -3.68
N ARG A 53 -12.52 14.92 -2.96
CA ARG A 53 -12.68 13.95 -1.86
C ARG A 53 -13.23 12.61 -2.30
N LYS A 54 -14.03 12.59 -3.36
CA LYS A 54 -14.71 11.38 -3.84
C LYS A 54 -14.71 11.29 -5.37
N ILE A 55 -14.43 10.09 -5.87
CA ILE A 55 -14.68 9.70 -7.26
C ILE A 55 -15.81 8.68 -7.25
N LYS A 56 -16.86 8.90 -8.06
CA LYS A 56 -17.97 7.96 -8.22
C LYS A 56 -18.21 7.67 -9.70
N SER A 57 -18.17 6.42 -10.10
CA SER A 57 -18.49 6.02 -11.47
C SER A 57 -18.77 4.53 -11.60
N ASP A 58 -19.94 4.17 -12.12
CA ASP A 58 -20.32 2.78 -12.37
C ASP A 58 -19.72 2.24 -13.69
N SER A 59 -19.28 3.10 -14.61
CA SER A 59 -18.72 2.70 -15.91
C SER A 59 -17.21 2.55 -15.90
N LEU A 60 -16.54 3.05 -14.86
CA LEU A 60 -15.09 3.10 -14.78
C LEU A 60 -14.48 1.70 -14.57
N LYS A 61 -13.57 1.33 -15.46
CA LYS A 61 -12.81 0.07 -15.42
C LYS A 61 -11.33 0.29 -15.09
N VAL A 62 -10.76 1.42 -15.47
CA VAL A 62 -9.35 1.76 -15.27
C VAL A 62 -9.24 3.12 -14.62
N LEU A 63 -8.60 3.18 -13.45
CA LEU A 63 -8.36 4.41 -12.71
C LEU A 63 -6.86 4.55 -12.43
N LYS A 64 -6.28 5.66 -12.86
CA LYS A 64 -4.92 6.05 -12.51
C LYS A 64 -4.93 7.42 -11.84
N ILE A 65 -4.38 7.52 -10.64
CA ILE A 65 -4.34 8.77 -9.87
C ILE A 65 -2.92 8.92 -9.33
N HIS A 66 -2.16 9.86 -9.87
CA HIS A 66 -0.80 10.15 -9.41
C HIS A 66 -0.68 11.58 -8.90
N HIS A 67 -0.12 11.73 -7.71
CA HIS A 67 0.12 13.02 -7.06
C HIS A 67 -1.17 13.85 -6.86
N LEU A 68 -2.25 13.17 -6.48
CA LEU A 68 -3.48 13.80 -6.03
C LEU A 68 -3.56 13.70 -4.50
N PHE A 69 -3.75 14.83 -3.83
CA PHE A 69 -3.81 14.90 -2.38
C PHE A 69 -5.25 15.00 -1.89
N GLY A 70 -5.57 14.28 -0.80
CA GLY A 70 -6.86 14.43 -0.10
C GLY A 70 -8.04 13.63 -0.69
N ILE A 71 -7.79 12.69 -1.62
CA ILE A 71 -8.83 11.75 -2.04
C ILE A 71 -9.19 10.82 -0.88
N GLY A 72 -10.45 10.85 -0.47
CA GLY A 72 -10.98 10.09 0.65
C GLY A 72 -11.70 8.82 0.22
N GLU A 73 -12.36 8.81 -0.94
CA GLU A 73 -13.20 7.69 -1.38
C GLU A 73 -13.14 7.47 -2.90
N ILE A 74 -13.06 6.21 -3.30
CA ILE A 74 -13.22 5.73 -4.68
C ILE A 74 -14.40 4.75 -4.70
N ASP A 75 -15.50 5.19 -5.31
CA ASP A 75 -16.76 4.49 -5.47
C ASP A 75 -16.91 4.06 -6.94
N ALA A 76 -16.31 2.93 -7.28
CA ALA A 76 -16.20 2.44 -8.65
C ALA A 76 -16.40 0.91 -8.67
N PRO A 77 -17.65 0.42 -8.61
CA PRO A 77 -17.95 -0.99 -8.41
C PRO A 77 -17.37 -1.92 -9.48
N ASN A 78 -17.18 -1.42 -10.71
CA ASN A 78 -16.73 -2.19 -11.86
C ASN A 78 -15.24 -1.99 -12.22
N LEU A 79 -14.43 -1.52 -11.26
CA LEU A 79 -13.02 -1.24 -11.47
C LEU A 79 -12.20 -2.54 -11.64
N VAL A 80 -11.43 -2.61 -12.73
CA VAL A 80 -10.56 -3.75 -13.10
C VAL A 80 -9.08 -3.41 -12.94
N SER A 81 -8.71 -2.14 -13.08
CA SER A 81 -7.35 -1.65 -12.87
C SER A 81 -7.31 -0.41 -12.00
N LEU A 82 -6.48 -0.43 -10.96
CA LEU A 82 -6.19 0.71 -10.08
C LEU A 82 -4.68 0.94 -10.01
N ASP A 83 -4.25 2.15 -10.35
CA ASP A 83 -2.87 2.64 -10.17
C ASP A 83 -2.92 3.95 -9.39
N TYR A 84 -2.73 3.85 -8.07
CA TYR A 84 -2.88 4.98 -7.14
C TYR A 84 -1.53 5.38 -6.55
N MET A 85 -1.21 6.67 -6.56
CA MET A 85 -0.04 7.26 -5.92
C MET A 85 -0.45 8.55 -5.19
N GLY A 86 -0.41 8.50 -3.85
CA GLY A 86 -0.82 9.63 -3.01
C GLY A 86 -0.25 9.55 -1.58
N ASN A 87 -0.66 10.48 -0.72
CA ASN A 87 -0.21 10.57 0.68
C ASN A 87 -1.24 10.06 1.71
N GLN A 88 -2.39 9.58 1.24
CA GLN A 88 -3.48 9.05 2.05
C GLN A 88 -3.96 7.73 1.46
N ILE A 89 -4.57 6.89 2.31
CA ILE A 89 -5.18 5.63 1.88
C ILE A 89 -6.67 5.94 1.65
N PRO A 90 -7.16 5.91 0.39
CA PRO A 90 -8.57 6.16 0.11
C PRO A 90 -9.44 4.98 0.57
N GLU A 91 -10.70 5.20 0.86
CA GLU A 91 -11.67 4.11 0.99
C GLU A 91 -12.05 3.58 -0.39
N LEU A 92 -12.13 2.26 -0.55
CA LEU A 92 -12.60 1.62 -1.78
C LEU A 92 -14.00 1.07 -1.59
N LYS A 93 -14.90 1.43 -2.50
CA LYS A 93 -16.22 0.80 -2.65
C LYS A 93 -16.25 0.13 -4.02
N ILE A 94 -15.96 -1.16 -4.01
CA ILE A 94 -15.93 -2.02 -5.19
C ILE A 94 -16.92 -3.18 -5.00
N ALA A 95 -17.50 -3.69 -6.09
CA ALA A 95 -18.40 -4.84 -6.00
C ALA A 95 -17.59 -6.11 -5.71
N ARG A 96 -17.92 -6.83 -4.64
CA ARG A 96 -17.21 -8.05 -4.21
C ARG A 96 -17.36 -9.22 -5.20
N GLU A 97 -18.40 -9.18 -6.03
CA GLU A 97 -18.91 -10.33 -6.80
C GLU A 97 -18.41 -10.40 -8.25
N SER A 98 -17.77 -9.34 -8.79
CA SER A 98 -17.12 -9.37 -10.09
C SER A 98 -15.62 -9.54 -9.91
N THR A 99 -15.00 -10.43 -10.68
CA THR A 99 -13.57 -10.78 -10.66
C THR A 99 -12.68 -9.56 -10.41
N GLN A 100 -12.16 -9.52 -9.18
CA GLN A 100 -11.55 -8.38 -8.50
C GLN A 100 -10.31 -7.86 -9.23
N LEU A 101 -10.11 -6.52 -9.21
CA LEU A 101 -8.97 -5.76 -9.75
C LEU A 101 -7.81 -6.65 -10.26
N GLU A 102 -7.79 -6.94 -11.57
CA GLU A 102 -6.72 -7.71 -12.23
C GLU A 102 -5.35 -7.04 -12.06
N TYR A 103 -5.35 -5.71 -11.99
CA TYR A 103 -4.16 -4.91 -11.78
C TYR A 103 -4.39 -3.90 -10.66
N SER A 104 -3.66 -4.08 -9.57
CA SER A 104 -3.84 -3.29 -8.35
C SER A 104 -2.49 -2.82 -7.84
N LYS A 105 -2.19 -1.55 -8.12
CA LYS A 105 -0.98 -0.87 -7.66
C LYS A 105 -1.31 0.32 -6.79
N ILE A 106 -0.65 0.37 -5.65
CA ILE A 106 -0.73 1.50 -4.73
C ILE A 106 0.66 1.94 -4.31
N TYR A 107 0.91 3.25 -4.34
CA TYR A 107 2.04 3.92 -3.74
C TYR A 107 1.52 4.90 -2.69
N VAL A 108 1.90 4.71 -1.43
CA VAL A 108 1.55 5.64 -0.34
C VAL A 108 2.79 6.29 0.23
N GLU A 109 2.86 7.60 0.09
CA GLU A 109 3.85 8.42 0.78
C GLU A 109 3.40 8.66 2.22
N CYS A 110 4.09 8.05 3.17
CA CYS A 110 3.76 8.04 4.59
C CYS A 110 4.51 9.17 5.30
N ILE A 111 3.91 10.36 5.30
CA ILE A 111 4.50 11.57 5.89
C ILE A 111 3.83 11.85 7.24
N ASN A 112 4.54 11.53 8.33
CA ASN A 112 4.13 11.73 9.74
C ASN A 112 2.85 10.98 10.16
N ASN A 113 2.61 10.85 11.47
CA ASN A 113 1.42 10.22 12.07
C ASN A 113 1.21 8.71 11.80
N LEU A 114 2.29 7.93 11.72
CA LEU A 114 2.19 6.47 11.71
C LEU A 114 1.88 5.95 13.12
N ASN A 115 0.68 5.43 13.30
CA ASN A 115 0.20 4.81 14.52
C ASN A 115 -0.65 3.58 14.18
N ALA A 116 -1.15 2.88 15.19
CA ALA A 116 -1.97 1.69 14.99
C ALA A 116 -3.18 1.94 14.07
N ALA A 117 -3.87 3.07 14.22
CA ALA A 117 -5.02 3.43 13.39
C ALA A 117 -4.67 3.54 11.89
N TRP A 118 -3.48 4.04 11.55
CA TRP A 118 -3.02 4.08 10.16
C TRP A 118 -2.85 2.67 9.57
N PHE A 119 -2.25 1.76 10.34
CA PHE A 119 -2.06 0.35 9.92
C PHE A 119 -3.38 -0.42 9.84
N CYS A 120 -4.34 -0.14 10.72
CA CYS A 120 -5.71 -0.66 10.61
C CYS A 120 -6.39 -0.19 9.32
N ARG A 121 -6.27 1.11 8.98
CA ARG A 121 -6.80 1.66 7.71
C ARG A 121 -6.17 0.99 6.50
N LEU A 122 -4.84 0.79 6.52
CA LEU A 122 -4.14 0.05 5.47
C LEU A 122 -4.66 -1.38 5.34
N ARG A 123 -4.78 -2.10 6.46
CA ARG A 123 -5.30 -3.48 6.45
C ARG A 123 -6.72 -3.52 5.87
N LYS A 124 -7.63 -2.67 6.37
CA LYS A 124 -9.01 -2.58 5.89
C LYS A 124 -9.07 -2.27 4.39
N PHE A 125 -8.22 -1.37 3.92
CA PHE A 125 -8.10 -1.05 2.49
C PHE A 125 -7.67 -2.27 1.68
N LEU A 126 -6.60 -2.95 2.11
CA LEU A 126 -6.06 -4.10 1.40
C LEU A 126 -7.02 -5.30 1.39
N SER A 127 -7.81 -5.47 2.46
CA SER A 127 -8.84 -6.51 2.57
C SER A 127 -10.05 -6.32 1.64
N ASN A 128 -10.13 -5.24 0.86
CA ASN A 128 -11.16 -5.09 -0.18
C ASN A 128 -10.94 -6.04 -1.36
N LEU A 129 -9.72 -6.60 -1.53
CA LEU A 129 -9.37 -7.56 -2.57
C LEU A 129 -8.91 -8.87 -1.96
N SER A 130 -9.06 -9.96 -2.72
CA SER A 130 -8.45 -11.26 -2.41
C SER A 130 -6.93 -11.22 -2.52
N SER A 131 -6.39 -10.49 -3.49
CA SER A 131 -4.95 -10.21 -3.62
C SER A 131 -4.67 -8.83 -4.21
N TRP A 132 -3.61 -8.20 -3.73
CA TRP A 132 -3.02 -7.00 -4.33
C TRP A 132 -1.74 -7.33 -5.08
N SER A 133 -1.65 -6.89 -6.35
CA SER A 133 -0.48 -7.20 -7.19
C SER A 133 0.79 -6.48 -6.71
N GLN A 134 0.68 -5.21 -6.31
CA GLN A 134 1.83 -4.45 -5.83
C GLN A 134 1.40 -3.33 -4.87
N VAL A 135 1.98 -3.34 -3.67
CA VAL A 135 1.86 -2.27 -2.69
C VAL A 135 3.24 -1.66 -2.51
N THR A 136 3.35 -0.33 -2.59
CA THR A 136 4.58 0.41 -2.34
C THR A 136 4.33 1.42 -1.25
N LEU A 137 5.12 1.36 -0.18
CA LEU A 137 5.01 2.26 0.96
C LEU A 137 6.34 2.97 1.13
N TYR A 138 6.28 4.29 1.24
CA TYR A 138 7.45 5.14 1.40
C TYR A 138 7.38 5.87 2.74
N PHE A 139 8.33 5.59 3.63
CA PHE A 139 8.32 6.04 5.02
C PHE A 139 9.45 7.03 5.27
N ILE A 140 9.12 8.22 5.76
CA ILE A 140 10.11 9.26 6.11
C ILE A 140 10.42 9.24 7.61
N ASN A 141 9.46 8.88 8.47
CA ASN A 141 9.65 8.73 9.90
C ASN A 141 8.61 7.74 10.44
N CYS A 142 8.98 6.89 11.38
CA CYS A 142 8.04 6.04 12.11
C CYS A 142 8.34 6.06 13.60
N GLY A 143 7.30 6.20 14.42
CA GLY A 143 7.39 6.04 15.86
C GLY A 143 7.14 4.60 16.29
N GLU A 144 7.13 4.37 17.60
CA GLU A 144 6.67 3.12 18.18
C GLU A 144 5.19 2.92 17.91
N ILE A 145 4.81 1.70 17.54
CA ILE A 145 3.42 1.35 17.31
C ILE A 145 2.92 0.57 18.52
N ASN A 146 1.83 1.04 19.10
CA ASN A 146 1.11 0.29 20.10
C ASN A 146 0.41 -0.91 19.47
N MET A 147 0.95 -2.11 19.70
CA MET A 147 0.42 -3.35 19.11
C MET A 147 -0.92 -3.76 19.71
N THR A 148 -1.28 -3.32 20.93
CA THR A 148 -2.60 -3.65 21.53
C THR A 148 -3.74 -3.00 20.77
N ASP A 149 -3.51 -1.80 20.23
CA ASP A 149 -4.54 -1.04 19.50
C ASP A 149 -4.85 -1.69 18.14
N LEU A 150 -3.91 -2.46 17.57
CA LEU A 150 -4.14 -3.26 16.37
C LEU A 150 -5.01 -4.50 16.64
N GLN A 151 -5.01 -5.00 17.88
CA GLN A 151 -5.73 -6.22 18.26
C GLN A 151 -7.24 -6.01 18.39
N MET A 152 -7.70 -4.77 18.56
CA MET A 152 -9.13 -4.47 18.70
C MET A 152 -9.90 -4.55 17.38
N ASP A 153 -9.21 -4.55 16.23
CA ASP A 153 -9.80 -4.49 14.88
C ASP A 153 -9.82 -5.85 14.14
N HIS A 154 -9.83 -6.98 14.86
CA HIS A 154 -9.79 -8.35 14.28
C HIS A 154 -11.00 -8.78 13.41
N ILE A 155 -11.84 -7.85 12.96
CA ILE A 155 -13.06 -8.15 12.21
C ILE A 155 -12.78 -7.98 10.70
N GLY A 156 -11.98 -8.86 10.12
CA GLY A 156 -11.74 -8.83 8.68
C GLY A 156 -10.88 -9.98 8.14
N SER A 157 -11.02 -10.25 6.84
CA SER A 157 -10.14 -11.17 6.12
C SER A 157 -8.68 -10.69 6.19
N THR A 158 -7.76 -11.63 6.40
CA THR A 158 -6.32 -11.35 6.24
C THR A 158 -6.08 -10.96 4.78
N PRO A 159 -5.54 -9.76 4.50
CA PRO A 159 -5.25 -9.36 3.14
C PRO A 159 -4.15 -10.26 2.56
N HIS A 160 -4.02 -10.29 1.23
CA HIS A 160 -2.88 -10.89 0.55
C HIS A 160 -2.23 -9.85 -0.36
N VAL A 161 -0.91 -9.73 -0.30
CA VAL A 161 -0.15 -8.81 -1.16
C VAL A 161 0.94 -9.61 -1.87
N ASP A 162 0.92 -9.67 -3.19
CA ASP A 162 1.92 -10.41 -3.96
C ASP A 162 3.31 -9.80 -3.79
N ILE A 163 3.42 -8.47 -3.94
CA ILE A 163 4.67 -7.72 -3.85
C ILE A 163 4.48 -6.47 -2.98
N LEU A 164 5.13 -6.45 -1.82
CA LEU A 164 5.25 -5.28 -0.97
C LEU A 164 6.63 -4.63 -1.14
N ASN A 165 6.67 -3.40 -1.61
CA ASN A 165 7.88 -2.57 -1.67
C ASN A 165 7.86 -1.57 -0.52
N VAL A 166 8.93 -1.56 0.27
CA VAL A 166 9.04 -0.71 1.45
C VAL A 166 10.32 0.10 1.32
N ASN A 167 10.16 1.42 1.20
CA ASN A 167 11.25 2.37 1.13
C ASN A 167 11.26 3.16 2.44
N ILE A 168 12.38 3.20 3.14
CA ILE A 168 12.47 3.82 4.47
C ILE A 168 13.66 4.76 4.53
N LEU A 169 13.39 6.03 4.81
CA LEU A 169 14.40 7.08 5.05
C LEU A 169 14.29 7.64 6.46
N TRP A 170 14.88 6.99 7.46
CA TRP A 170 14.88 7.51 8.83
C TRP A 170 15.83 8.70 9.01
N LYS A 171 15.28 9.85 9.39
CA LYS A 171 16.07 11.04 9.71
C LYS A 171 16.77 10.93 11.08
N ASN A 172 16.17 10.24 12.05
CA ASN A 172 16.72 10.01 13.38
C ASN A 172 17.12 8.54 13.58
N GLN A 173 18.42 8.28 13.77
CA GLN A 173 18.99 6.93 13.79
C GLN A 173 18.83 6.18 15.14
N THR A 174 18.20 6.81 16.13
CA THR A 174 18.20 6.34 17.54
C THR A 174 17.07 5.38 17.89
N MET A 175 16.07 5.17 17.02
CA MET A 175 14.93 4.33 17.38
C MET A 175 15.12 2.84 17.05
N GLU A 176 14.83 2.01 18.05
CA GLU A 176 14.74 0.55 17.99
C GLU A 176 13.25 0.17 18.11
N CYS A 177 12.50 0.11 17.00
CA CYS A 177 11.08 -0.24 17.06
C CYS A 177 10.77 -1.49 16.23
N PRO A 178 10.84 -2.70 16.83
CA PRO A 178 10.41 -3.94 16.17
C PRO A 178 8.90 -3.96 15.85
N THR A 179 8.09 -3.22 16.61
CA THR A 179 6.62 -3.15 16.45
C THR A 179 6.18 -2.61 15.09
N TYR A 180 7.01 -1.82 14.42
CA TYR A 180 6.75 -1.35 13.06
C TYR A 180 6.76 -2.48 12.03
N VAL A 181 7.75 -3.38 12.10
CA VAL A 181 7.82 -4.54 11.21
C VAL A 181 6.60 -5.42 11.44
N ASP A 182 6.19 -5.57 12.69
CA ASP A 182 5.01 -6.36 13.06
C ASP A 182 3.73 -5.79 12.47
N ALA A 183 3.48 -4.49 12.66
CA ALA A 183 2.30 -3.82 12.14
C ALA A 183 2.25 -3.87 10.61
N LEU A 184 3.39 -3.66 9.95
CA LEU A 184 3.51 -3.72 8.50
C LEU A 184 3.13 -5.11 7.95
N LEU A 185 3.70 -6.16 8.54
CA LEU A 185 3.42 -7.54 8.14
C LEU A 185 1.98 -7.95 8.48
N TRP A 186 1.46 -7.50 9.61
CA TRP A 186 0.06 -7.69 10.01
C TRP A 186 -0.92 -6.99 9.06
N SER A 187 -0.58 -5.81 8.54
CA SER A 187 -1.44 -5.06 7.63
C SER A 187 -1.41 -5.57 6.20
N CYS A 188 -0.29 -6.11 5.73
CA CYS A 188 -0.08 -6.41 4.32
C CYS A 188 -0.02 -7.92 3.99
N HIS A 189 0.45 -8.74 4.93
CA HIS A 189 0.68 -10.19 4.75
C HIS A 189 1.31 -10.56 3.39
N PRO A 190 2.49 -10.00 3.05
CA PRO A 190 3.03 -10.07 1.71
C PRO A 190 3.69 -11.41 1.39
N LYS A 191 3.59 -11.87 0.14
CA LYS A 191 4.36 -13.02 -0.39
C LYS A 191 5.81 -12.65 -0.67
N ARG A 192 6.04 -11.48 -1.28
CA ARG A 192 7.38 -10.91 -1.50
C ARG A 192 7.49 -9.54 -0.83
N LEU A 193 8.54 -9.35 -0.03
CA LEU A 193 8.89 -8.06 0.58
C LEU A 193 10.20 -7.56 -0.03
N ASN A 194 10.15 -6.45 -0.77
CA ASN A 194 11.32 -5.71 -1.22
C ASN A 194 11.57 -4.56 -0.24
N LEU A 195 12.75 -4.50 0.36
CA LEU A 195 13.12 -3.48 1.33
C LEU A 195 14.27 -2.62 0.77
N HIS A 196 14.06 -1.31 0.77
CA HIS A 196 15.07 -0.32 0.44
C HIS A 196 15.26 0.64 1.62
N SER A 197 16.43 0.61 2.24
CA SER A 197 16.76 1.47 3.39
C SER A 197 18.26 1.42 3.69
N ASN A 198 18.68 2.15 4.71
CA ASN A 198 20.02 2.03 5.25
C ASN A 198 20.25 0.65 5.90
N ILE A 199 21.51 0.27 5.97
CA ILE A 199 21.98 -1.03 6.45
C ILE A 199 21.51 -1.35 7.88
N LYS A 200 21.52 -0.36 8.79
CA LYS A 200 21.07 -0.55 10.18
C LYS A 200 19.58 -0.94 10.22
N THR A 201 18.76 -0.34 9.38
CA THR A 201 17.32 -0.61 9.27
C THR A 201 17.06 -1.99 8.68
N ILE A 202 17.76 -2.33 7.59
CA ILE A 202 17.69 -3.66 6.97
C ILE A 202 18.04 -4.76 7.98
N THR A 203 19.11 -4.57 8.75
CA THR A 203 19.53 -5.53 9.79
C THR A 203 18.45 -5.76 10.84
N ARG A 204 17.78 -4.70 11.30
CA ARG A 204 16.67 -4.82 12.27
C ARG A 204 15.48 -5.57 11.69
N PHE A 205 15.13 -5.30 10.43
CA PHE A 205 14.08 -6.04 9.71
C PHE A 205 14.37 -7.53 9.66
N ILE A 206 15.61 -7.90 9.28
CA ILE A 206 16.04 -9.30 9.21
C ILE A 206 15.94 -9.96 10.58
N ASN A 207 16.48 -9.32 11.63
CA ASN A 207 16.43 -9.86 12.99
C ASN A 207 14.98 -10.10 13.45
N ARG A 208 14.06 -9.17 13.15
CA ARG A 208 12.66 -9.32 13.53
C ARG A 208 11.94 -10.42 12.76
N LEU A 209 12.18 -10.54 11.45
CA LEU A 209 11.64 -11.64 10.63
C LEU A 209 12.13 -13.01 11.14
N MET A 210 13.42 -13.15 11.43
CA MET A 210 13.99 -14.39 11.98
C MET A 210 13.40 -14.72 13.35
N TYR A 211 13.20 -13.72 14.20
CA TYR A 211 12.52 -13.90 15.49
C TYR A 211 11.08 -14.41 15.31
N MET A 212 10.30 -13.83 14.40
CA MET A 212 8.94 -14.32 14.10
C MET A 212 8.94 -15.77 13.61
N LYS A 213 9.86 -16.12 12.70
CA LYS A 213 10.01 -17.50 12.25
C LYS A 213 10.36 -18.46 13.39
N SER A 214 11.14 -18.02 14.38
CA SER A 214 11.46 -18.88 15.53
C SER A 214 10.25 -19.12 16.44
N LEU A 215 9.33 -18.16 16.55
CA LEU A 215 8.11 -18.27 17.34
C LEU A 215 7.09 -19.25 16.76
N SER A 216 7.00 -19.39 15.44
CA SER A 216 6.08 -20.35 14.80
C SER A 216 6.41 -21.81 15.14
N HIS A 217 7.62 -22.08 15.64
CA HIS A 217 8.06 -23.39 16.10
C HIS A 217 7.91 -23.60 17.63
N SER A 218 7.63 -22.56 18.42
CA SER A 218 7.45 -22.67 19.87
C SER A 218 5.96 -22.81 20.22
N THR A 219 5.52 -23.98 20.68
CA THR A 219 4.12 -24.32 20.98
C THR A 219 3.63 -23.87 22.36
N SER A 220 4.27 -22.89 23.03
CA SER A 220 3.83 -22.48 24.37
C SER A 220 2.61 -21.54 24.30
N HIS A 221 1.51 -22.02 24.89
CA HIS A 221 0.24 -21.33 25.11
C HIS A 221 0.37 -19.84 25.47
N GLY A 222 -0.42 -18.99 24.81
CA GLY A 222 -1.15 -17.93 25.51
C GLY A 222 -1.11 -16.51 24.96
N SER A 223 -0.12 -16.09 24.17
CA SER A 223 -0.10 -14.68 23.72
C SER A 223 0.46 -14.49 22.31
N THR A 224 -0.42 -13.99 21.43
CA THR A 224 -0.23 -13.49 20.05
C THR A 224 -0.14 -14.53 18.91
N LEU A 225 -1.30 -15.07 18.51
CA LEU A 225 -1.50 -15.90 17.31
C LEU A 225 -0.90 -15.32 16.00
N TRP A 226 -0.73 -14.00 15.91
CA TRP A 226 -0.32 -13.30 14.68
C TRP A 226 1.17 -13.48 14.33
N HIS A 227 2.03 -13.74 15.32
CA HIS A 227 3.46 -13.97 15.06
C HIS A 227 3.76 -15.40 14.60
N CYS A 228 2.85 -16.35 14.84
CA CYS A 228 3.09 -17.77 14.63
C CYS A 228 2.76 -18.28 13.22
N GLN A 229 2.49 -17.38 12.26
CA GLN A 229 2.15 -17.75 10.88
C GLN A 229 3.40 -17.89 10.01
N LEU A 230 4.44 -17.08 10.20
CA LEU A 230 5.62 -17.14 9.32
C LEU A 230 6.40 -18.46 9.47
N LYS A 231 6.34 -19.33 8.47
CA LYS A 231 6.96 -20.67 8.42
C LYS A 231 8.36 -20.64 7.80
N GLU A 232 8.49 -19.98 6.65
CA GLU A 232 9.74 -19.94 5.90
C GLU A 232 10.07 -18.51 5.45
N ILE A 233 11.37 -18.22 5.36
CA ILE A 233 11.91 -16.97 4.85
C ILE A 233 13.06 -17.33 3.92
N LYS A 234 13.05 -16.81 2.69
CA LYS A 234 14.19 -16.83 1.77
C LYS A 234 14.60 -15.40 1.48
N ALA A 235 15.87 -15.07 1.71
CA ALA A 235 16.40 -13.74 1.50
C ALA A 235 17.29 -13.69 0.24
N PHE A 236 17.30 -12.55 -0.42
CA PHE A 236 18.04 -12.30 -1.65
C PHE A 236 18.54 -10.85 -1.68
N ASP A 237 19.65 -10.62 -2.36
CA ASP A 237 20.18 -9.27 -2.56
C ASP A 237 19.53 -8.54 -3.76
N GLY A 238 20.06 -7.37 -4.11
CA GLY A 238 19.61 -6.59 -5.27
C GLY A 238 19.87 -7.24 -6.64
N GLU A 239 20.76 -8.24 -6.72
CA GLU A 239 21.14 -8.98 -7.93
C GLU A 239 20.42 -10.34 -8.03
N ASN A 240 19.52 -10.64 -7.09
CA ASN A 240 18.81 -11.92 -6.94
C ASN A 240 19.70 -13.10 -6.54
N GLN A 241 20.84 -12.83 -5.91
CA GLN A 241 21.65 -13.88 -5.30
C GLN A 241 21.03 -14.28 -3.94
N SER A 242 20.91 -15.58 -3.70
CA SER A 242 20.35 -16.10 -2.44
C SER A 242 21.28 -15.81 -1.27
N LEU A 243 20.71 -15.28 -0.18
CA LEU A 243 21.41 -14.99 1.04
C LEU A 243 21.10 -16.09 2.08
N GLN A 244 22.14 -16.80 2.54
CA GLN A 244 21.98 -17.77 3.61
C GLN A 244 21.66 -17.07 4.93
N LEU A 245 20.49 -17.37 5.51
CA LEU A 245 19.99 -16.78 6.75
C LEU A 245 20.64 -17.35 8.02
N ARG A 246 21.98 -17.36 8.10
CA ARG A 246 22.73 -17.61 9.33
C ARG A 246 23.06 -16.26 9.99
N SER A 247 22.66 -16.09 11.25
CA SER A 247 22.73 -14.86 12.06
C SER A 247 24.08 -14.10 11.98
N TRP A 248 24.05 -12.77 12.18
CA TRP A 248 25.16 -11.78 12.21
C TRP A 248 26.05 -11.65 10.96
N GLU A 249 26.39 -12.76 10.30
CA GLU A 249 27.20 -12.81 9.07
C GLU A 249 26.50 -12.12 7.89
N LEU A 250 25.17 -12.16 7.87
CA LEU A 250 24.30 -11.53 6.87
C LEU A 250 24.25 -10.01 6.97
N ALA A 251 24.15 -9.48 8.20
CA ALA A 251 24.28 -8.05 8.45
C ALA A 251 25.64 -7.59 7.91
N LYS A 252 26.73 -8.29 8.27
CA LYS A 252 28.06 -8.02 7.73
C LYS A 252 28.16 -8.09 6.20
N ARG A 253 27.59 -9.09 5.53
CA ARG A 253 27.64 -9.19 4.05
C ARG A 253 26.86 -8.08 3.36
N ILE A 254 25.65 -7.76 3.84
CA ILE A 254 24.86 -6.63 3.33
C ILE A 254 25.59 -5.29 3.59
N VAL A 255 26.23 -5.14 4.76
CA VAL A 255 27.07 -3.98 5.13
C VAL A 255 28.27 -3.84 4.20
N MET A 256 28.98 -4.94 3.89
CA MET A 256 30.24 -4.93 3.15
C MET A 256 30.07 -4.61 1.66
N GLU A 257 28.89 -4.83 1.09
CA GLU A 257 28.61 -4.56 -0.33
C GLU A 257 27.91 -3.21 -0.58
N GLY A 258 27.62 -2.43 0.47
CA GLY A 258 26.95 -1.12 0.33
C GLY A 258 25.52 -1.22 -0.24
N LYS A 259 24.90 -2.41 -0.19
CA LYS A 259 23.63 -2.69 -0.86
C LYS A 259 22.45 -2.15 -0.03
N GLU A 260 21.84 -1.08 -0.53
CA GLU A 260 20.64 -0.46 0.07
C GLU A 260 19.34 -1.19 -0.26
N LYS A 261 19.38 -2.33 -0.97
CA LYS A 261 18.19 -3.05 -1.43
C LYS A 261 18.32 -4.55 -1.22
N VAL A 262 17.33 -5.13 -0.55
CA VAL A 262 17.20 -6.58 -0.32
C VAL A 262 15.76 -7.01 -0.58
N HIS A 263 15.55 -8.30 -0.84
CA HIS A 263 14.19 -8.83 -0.90
C HIS A 263 14.04 -10.18 -0.23
N PHE A 264 12.83 -10.45 0.23
CA PHE A 264 12.45 -11.64 0.97
C PHE A 264 11.24 -12.29 0.31
N LEU A 265 11.27 -13.61 0.22
CA LEU A 265 10.08 -14.44 0.00
C LEU A 265 9.63 -14.97 1.36
N LEU A 266 8.36 -14.72 1.69
CA LEU A 266 7.76 -15.06 2.97
C LEU A 266 6.70 -16.14 2.75
N ASP A 267 6.78 -17.20 3.54
CA ASP A 267 5.79 -18.27 3.57
C ASP A 267 5.11 -18.26 4.95
N TRP A 268 3.78 -18.08 4.96
CA TRP A 268 2.93 -17.88 6.14
C TRP A 268 2.11 -19.13 6.48
#